data_AF-A0A090WSX3-F1
#
_entry.id   AF-A0A090WSX3-F1
#
_cell.length_a   1.000
_cell.length_b   1.000
_cell.length_c   1.000
_cell.angle_alpha   90.00
_cell.angle_beta   90.00
_cell.angle_gamma   90.00
#
_symmetry.space_group_name_H-M   'P 1'
#
loop_
_entity.id
_entity.type
_entity.pdbx_description
1 polymer ?
#
loop_
_entity_poly.entity_id
_entity_poly.type
_entity_poly.pdbx_seq_one_letter_code
_entity_poly.pdbx_strand_id
1 'polypeptide(L)'
;MRGTAQKTTTAATDSSLEDLRTKLRLNYNSPDGYTRQLLTTIDENATLQIDRGYDAPLIEDNEEDMFWTIGDNSFVIQGIDEASETTALPLSVKTKTAGEVVISLAELKYPTDGFELYLKDNLTQTYHDLLENSSYTTSVEEGITANRFEIVFAKPTNTLGISDNEITQDIISIYYDPSDAAIHITNPDNFQLKHHRY
;
A
#
# COMPACT_ATOMS: atom_id res chain seq x y z
N MET A 1 50.19 -31.10 44.88
CA MET A 1 49.06 -31.10 43.94
C MET A 1 48.11 -29.97 44.31
N ARG A 2 48.03 -28.91 43.51
CA ARG A 2 47.01 -27.85 43.66
C ARG A 2 46.39 -27.63 42.28
N GLY A 3 45.08 -27.86 42.22
CA GLY A 3 44.31 -28.02 40.98
C GLY A 3 44.15 -26.72 40.20
N THR A 4 44.22 -26.87 38.88
CA THR A 4 43.83 -25.88 37.89
C THR A 4 42.30 -25.83 37.80
N ALA A 5 41.70 -24.69 38.13
CA ALA A 5 40.29 -24.43 37.85
C ALA A 5 40.11 -24.17 36.35
N GLN A 6 39.39 -25.07 35.68
CA GLN A 6 39.03 -24.96 34.28
C GLN A 6 37.85 -23.98 34.17
N LYS A 7 38.09 -22.81 33.57
CA LYS A 7 37.04 -21.82 33.28
C LYS A 7 36.20 -22.35 32.12
N THR A 8 35.06 -22.96 32.44
CA THR A 8 34.09 -23.42 31.45
C THR A 8 33.39 -22.19 30.87
N THR A 9 33.77 -21.80 29.66
CA THR A 9 33.06 -20.79 28.87
C THR A 9 31.81 -21.46 28.31
N THR A 10 30.67 -21.29 28.98
CA THR A 10 29.37 -21.64 28.41
C THR A 10 29.11 -20.68 27.25
N ALA A 11 29.18 -21.18 26.02
CA ALA A 11 28.67 -20.45 24.87
C ALA A 11 27.16 -20.27 25.09
N ALA A 12 26.71 -19.02 25.22
CA ALA A 12 25.30 -18.71 25.19
C ALA A 12 24.80 -19.05 23.79
N THR A 13 24.00 -20.10 23.66
CA THR A 13 23.24 -20.35 22.45
C THR A 13 22.22 -19.22 22.32
N ASP A 14 22.53 -18.23 21.49
CA ASP A 14 21.58 -17.20 21.07
C ASP A 14 20.53 -17.85 20.18
N SER A 15 19.56 -18.53 20.80
CA SER A 15 18.32 -18.91 20.13
C SER A 15 17.41 -17.68 20.15
N SER A 16 17.74 -16.67 19.33
CA SER A 16 16.75 -15.67 18.97
C SER A 16 15.61 -16.41 18.29
N LEU A 17 14.47 -16.51 18.98
CA LEU A 17 13.25 -16.98 18.34
C LEU A 17 13.00 -16.04 17.16
N GLU A 18 12.90 -16.60 15.97
CA GLU A 18 12.62 -15.83 14.76
C GLU A 18 11.29 -15.10 14.94
N ASP A 19 11.28 -13.79 14.68
CA ASP A 19 10.07 -12.98 14.78
C ASP A 19 9.22 -13.18 13.52
N LEU A 20 8.22 -14.05 13.65
CA LEU A 20 7.28 -14.46 12.59
C LEU A 20 6.11 -13.50 12.39
N ARG A 21 6.08 -12.35 13.06
CA ARG A 21 5.02 -11.35 12.83
C ARG A 21 5.09 -10.81 11.41
N THR A 22 3.92 -10.56 10.81
CA THR A 22 3.84 -9.99 9.48
C THR A 22 4.55 -8.64 9.45
N LYS A 23 5.38 -8.43 8.43
CA LYS A 23 6.15 -7.19 8.23
C LYS A 23 5.95 -6.71 6.80
N LEU A 24 5.40 -5.52 6.65
CA LEU A 24 5.25 -4.80 5.40
C LEU A 24 6.27 -3.68 5.35
N ARG A 25 7.14 -3.66 4.34
CA ARG A 25 8.06 -2.55 4.09
C ARG A 25 7.74 -1.87 2.77
N LEU A 26 7.63 -0.55 2.82
CA LEU A 26 7.47 0.29 1.65
C LEU A 26 8.72 1.10 1.41
N ASN A 27 9.07 1.31 0.14
CA ASN A 27 10.05 2.30 -0.28
C ASN A 27 9.35 3.51 -0.89
N TYR A 28 9.99 4.65 -0.76
CA TYR A 28 9.62 5.91 -1.41
C TYR A 28 10.83 6.47 -2.14
N ASN A 29 10.61 6.98 -3.35
CA ASN A 29 11.56 7.83 -4.06
C ASN A 29 10.86 9.13 -4.41
N SER A 30 11.52 10.23 -4.08
CA SER A 30 11.06 11.60 -4.32
C SER A 30 11.58 12.17 -5.65
N PRO A 31 11.07 13.34 -6.08
CA PRO A 31 11.53 13.99 -7.30
C PRO A 31 13.01 14.39 -7.27
N ASP A 32 13.53 14.90 -6.14
CA ASP A 32 14.94 15.32 -6.04
C ASP A 32 15.87 14.16 -5.59
N GLY A 33 15.36 12.92 -5.52
CA GLY A 33 16.13 11.70 -5.34
C GLY A 33 16.34 11.25 -3.89
N TYR A 34 15.69 11.89 -2.91
CA TYR A 34 15.57 11.36 -1.56
C TYR A 34 14.82 10.02 -1.55
N THR A 35 15.24 9.11 -0.67
CA THR A 35 14.60 7.81 -0.47
C THR A 35 14.24 7.55 0.98
N ARG A 36 13.08 6.92 1.21
CA ARG A 36 12.63 6.49 2.55
C ARG A 36 12.24 5.02 2.51
N GLN A 37 12.42 4.34 3.64
CA GLN A 37 11.75 3.07 3.91
C GLN A 37 10.85 3.20 5.13
N LEU A 38 9.61 2.73 5.00
CA LEU A 38 8.65 2.60 6.09
C LEU A 38 8.43 1.13 6.45
N LEU A 39 8.07 0.87 7.71
CA LEU A 39 7.70 -0.45 8.20
C LEU A 39 6.33 -0.41 8.88
N THR A 40 5.51 -1.41 8.56
CA THR A 40 4.33 -1.76 9.36
C THR A 40 4.51 -3.20 9.86
N THR A 41 4.25 -3.44 11.14
CA THR A 41 4.14 -4.79 11.71
C THR A 41 2.71 -5.08 12.13
N ILE A 42 2.25 -6.31 11.92
CA ILE A 42 0.96 -6.79 12.42
C ILE A 42 1.20 -7.64 13.67
N ASP A 43 0.61 -7.23 14.79
CA ASP A 43 0.72 -7.85 16.11
C ASP A 43 -0.57 -7.60 16.88
N GLU A 44 -1.21 -8.65 17.38
CA GLU A 44 -2.50 -8.57 18.11
C GLU A 44 -2.49 -7.65 19.34
N ASN A 45 -1.31 -7.23 19.82
CA ASN A 45 -1.15 -6.33 20.96
C ASN A 45 -0.90 -4.86 20.56
N ALA A 46 -0.83 -4.55 19.27
CA ALA A 46 -0.80 -3.18 18.74
C ALA A 46 -2.21 -2.70 18.41
N THR A 47 -2.34 -1.45 17.96
CA THR A 47 -3.60 -0.82 17.57
C THR A 47 -3.37 0.15 16.41
N LEU A 48 -4.45 0.73 15.85
CA LEU A 48 -4.35 1.84 14.89
C LEU A 48 -4.03 3.21 15.54
N GLN A 49 -3.81 3.24 16.84
CA GLN A 49 -3.41 4.44 17.59
C GLN A 49 -1.91 4.39 17.89
N ILE A 50 -1.40 5.39 18.60
CA ILE A 50 0.03 5.45 18.96
C ILE A 50 0.32 4.49 20.11
N ASP A 51 1.12 3.47 19.85
CA ASP A 51 1.51 2.40 20.77
C ASP A 51 3.00 2.41 21.09
N ARG A 52 3.30 2.56 22.38
CA ARG A 52 4.67 2.54 22.89
C ARG A 52 5.27 1.14 22.74
N GLY A 53 6.36 1.06 21.99
CA GLY A 53 7.08 -0.20 21.74
C GLY A 53 6.73 -0.84 20.40
N TYR A 54 5.73 -0.31 19.69
CA TYR A 54 5.37 -0.70 18.33
C TYR A 54 5.69 0.40 17.33
N ASP A 55 5.46 1.66 17.70
CA ASP A 55 5.63 2.78 16.79
C ASP A 55 6.94 3.54 17.01
N ALA A 56 7.52 4.01 15.91
CA ALA A 56 8.69 4.87 15.92
C ALA A 56 8.38 6.21 15.23
N PRO A 57 8.36 7.33 15.98
CA PRO A 57 8.06 8.65 15.41
C PRO A 57 9.15 9.07 14.42
N LEU A 58 8.76 9.82 13.40
CA LEU A 58 9.70 10.53 12.55
C LEU A 58 10.29 11.70 13.36
N ILE A 59 11.60 11.64 13.62
CA ILE A 59 12.33 12.67 14.39
C ILE A 59 13.23 13.55 13.50
N GLU A 60 13.21 13.29 12.21
CA GLU A 60 13.97 14.01 11.19
C GLU A 60 13.05 15.03 10.51
N ASP A 61 13.62 16.14 10.04
CA ASP A 61 12.89 17.15 9.25
C ASP A 61 13.56 17.32 7.89
N ASN A 62 13.51 16.25 7.10
CA ASN A 62 14.08 16.23 5.75
C ASN A 62 13.25 17.13 4.81
N GLU A 63 13.89 17.72 3.79
CA GLU A 63 13.17 18.55 2.79
C GLU A 63 12.16 17.72 1.97
N GLU A 64 12.44 16.43 1.80
CA GLU A 64 11.57 15.44 1.18
C GLU A 64 11.46 14.22 2.10
N ASP A 65 10.27 13.66 2.23
CA ASP A 65 10.04 12.48 3.08
C ASP A 65 8.71 11.78 2.74
N MET A 66 8.53 10.56 3.22
CA MET A 66 7.24 9.88 3.27
C MET A 66 7.07 9.24 4.64
N PHE A 67 5.91 9.37 5.25
CA PHE A 67 5.67 8.87 6.60
C PHE A 67 4.22 8.41 6.80
N TRP A 68 4.04 7.50 7.75
CA TRP A 68 2.73 7.16 8.28
C TRP A 68 2.16 8.34 9.06
N THR A 69 0.87 8.60 8.90
CA THR A 69 0.15 9.63 9.65
C THR A 69 -0.80 8.98 10.64
N ILE A 70 -0.52 9.10 11.93
CA ILE A 70 -1.35 8.54 13.02
C ILE A 70 -1.85 9.71 13.87
N GLY A 71 -3.13 10.04 13.74
CA GLY A 71 -3.68 11.29 14.26
C GLY A 71 -2.95 12.49 13.64
N ASP A 72 -2.41 13.38 14.49
CA ASP A 72 -1.66 14.57 14.05
C ASP A 72 -0.13 14.36 14.00
N ASN A 73 0.34 13.10 14.08
CA ASN A 73 1.76 12.78 14.24
C ASN A 73 2.32 11.94 13.09
N SER A 74 3.62 12.07 12.84
CA SER A 74 4.36 11.40 11.76
C SER A 74 5.22 10.25 12.28
N PHE A 75 5.19 9.10 11.60
CA PHE A 75 5.91 7.88 12.00
C PHE A 75 6.66 7.21 10.85
N VAL A 76 7.78 6.58 11.17
CA VAL A 76 8.56 5.74 10.23
C VAL A 76 8.30 4.24 10.41
N ILE A 77 7.85 3.85 11.60
CA ILE A 77 7.39 2.49 11.93
C ILE A 77 6.03 2.62 12.61
N GLN A 78 5.07 1.78 12.22
CA GLN A 78 3.84 1.59 12.99
C GLN A 78 3.56 0.10 13.25
N GLY A 79 2.92 -0.21 14.37
CA GLY A 79 2.24 -1.47 14.60
C GLY A 79 0.75 -1.36 14.33
N ILE A 80 0.11 -2.45 13.94
CA ILE A 80 -1.35 -2.58 13.88
C ILE A 80 -1.77 -3.94 14.43
N ASP A 81 -2.98 -4.04 14.97
CA ASP A 81 -3.59 -5.29 15.42
C ASP A 81 -3.88 -6.24 14.26
N GLU A 82 -4.52 -5.73 13.21
CA GLU A 82 -4.96 -6.55 12.09
C GLU A 82 -5.00 -5.81 10.74
N ALA A 83 -4.75 -6.56 9.68
CA ALA A 83 -5.02 -6.17 8.30
C ALA A 83 -6.42 -6.63 7.89
N SER A 84 -7.45 -5.87 8.29
CA SER A 84 -8.85 -6.14 7.93
C SER A 84 -9.28 -5.36 6.68
N GLU A 85 -10.45 -5.68 6.14
CA GLU A 85 -11.08 -4.94 5.03
C GLU A 85 -11.33 -3.46 5.36
N THR A 86 -11.41 -3.11 6.65
CA THR A 86 -11.63 -1.74 7.12
C THR A 86 -10.34 -1.03 7.56
N THR A 87 -9.23 -1.77 7.64
CA THR A 87 -7.94 -1.22 8.04
C THR A 87 -7.40 -0.33 6.92
N ALA A 88 -7.17 0.94 7.25
CA ALA A 88 -6.55 1.93 6.38
C ALA A 88 -5.39 2.61 7.11
N LEU A 89 -4.24 2.71 6.45
CA LEU A 89 -3.02 3.29 6.99
C LEU A 89 -2.66 4.55 6.20
N PRO A 90 -2.97 5.75 6.74
CA PRO A 90 -2.72 7.00 6.03
C PRO A 90 -1.23 7.26 5.82
N LEU A 91 -0.89 7.66 4.60
CA LEU A 91 0.44 8.08 4.18
C LEU A 91 0.44 9.56 3.81
N SER A 92 1.48 10.24 4.24
CA SER A 92 1.77 11.60 3.81
C SER A 92 3.11 11.64 3.10
N VAL A 93 3.19 12.46 2.07
CA VAL A 93 4.40 12.67 1.26
C VAL A 93 4.77 14.14 1.33
N LYS A 94 6.04 14.44 1.63
CA LYS A 94 6.64 15.77 1.61
C LYS A 94 7.61 15.85 0.44
N THR A 95 7.47 16.87 -0.39
CA THR A 95 8.33 17.12 -1.55
C THR A 95 8.81 18.57 -1.55
N LYS A 96 10.05 18.77 -1.97
CA LYS A 96 10.66 20.09 -2.12
C LYS A 96 10.33 20.72 -3.47
N THR A 97 10.19 19.88 -4.49
CA THR A 97 9.82 20.28 -5.85
C THR A 97 8.61 19.46 -6.29
N ALA A 98 7.73 20.08 -7.07
CA ALA A 98 6.66 19.33 -7.71
C ALA A 98 7.29 18.33 -8.71
N GLY A 99 6.79 17.11 -8.74
CA GLY A 99 7.39 16.09 -9.59
C GLY A 99 6.85 14.68 -9.35
N GLU A 100 7.52 13.73 -9.99
CA GLU A 100 7.19 12.32 -9.90
C GLU A 100 7.69 11.71 -8.59
N VAL A 101 6.81 10.96 -7.93
CA VAL A 101 7.14 10.12 -6.78
C VAL A 101 6.86 8.66 -7.10
N VAL A 102 7.63 7.78 -6.47
CA VAL A 102 7.43 6.33 -6.58
C VAL A 102 7.27 5.74 -5.19
N ILE A 103 6.15 5.06 -4.96
CA ILE A 103 5.89 4.29 -3.74
C ILE A 103 5.87 2.82 -4.13
N SER A 104 6.67 1.99 -3.46
CA SER A 104 6.80 0.57 -3.84
C SER A 104 6.86 -0.39 -2.66
N LEU A 105 6.39 -1.61 -2.87
CA LEU A 105 6.55 -2.73 -1.95
C LEU A 105 8.00 -3.22 -1.97
N ALA A 106 8.71 -2.98 -0.88
CA ALA A 106 10.10 -3.40 -0.71
C ALA A 106 10.20 -4.84 -0.21
N GLU A 107 9.37 -5.19 0.78
CA GLU A 107 9.36 -6.52 1.40
C GLU A 107 8.00 -6.79 2.05
N LEU A 108 7.51 -8.02 1.89
CA LEU A 108 6.40 -8.56 2.69
C LEU A 108 6.86 -9.89 3.30
N LYS A 109 6.90 -9.97 4.63
CA LYS A 109 7.28 -11.19 5.37
C LYS A 109 6.12 -11.71 6.19
N TYR A 110 5.99 -13.03 6.19
CA TYR A 110 4.95 -13.80 6.90
C TYR A 110 3.53 -13.24 6.73
N PRO A 111 3.07 -12.96 5.49
CA PRO A 111 1.67 -12.61 5.28
C PRO A 111 0.77 -13.79 5.65
N THR A 112 -0.44 -13.49 6.12
CA THR A 112 -1.49 -14.50 6.29
C THR A 112 -1.99 -15.01 4.94
N ASP A 113 -2.67 -16.15 4.92
CA ASP A 113 -3.32 -16.62 3.70
C ASP A 113 -4.37 -15.61 3.22
N GLY A 114 -4.42 -15.38 1.90
CA GLY A 114 -5.34 -14.40 1.31
C GLY A 114 -5.00 -12.95 1.62
N PHE A 115 -3.77 -12.65 2.06
CA PHE A 115 -3.34 -11.27 2.30
C PHE A 115 -3.46 -10.42 1.04
N GLU A 116 -4.22 -9.34 1.15
CA GLU A 116 -4.39 -8.35 0.10
C GLU A 116 -3.66 -7.07 0.49
N LEU A 117 -3.09 -6.36 -0.48
CA LEU A 117 -2.34 -5.14 -0.22
C LEU A 117 -2.48 -4.15 -1.38
N TYR A 118 -3.08 -3.01 -1.08
CA TYR A 118 -3.31 -1.96 -2.06
C TYR A 118 -2.80 -0.60 -1.58
N LEU A 119 -2.30 0.18 -2.51
CA LEU A 119 -2.19 1.63 -2.36
C LEU A 119 -3.45 2.27 -2.93
N LYS A 120 -4.21 2.95 -2.08
CA LYS A 120 -5.38 3.72 -2.46
C LYS A 120 -4.97 5.18 -2.67
N ASP A 121 -5.23 5.71 -3.85
CA ASP A 121 -5.10 7.15 -4.14
C ASP A 121 -6.49 7.80 -4.08
N ASN A 122 -6.73 8.60 -3.04
CA ASN A 122 -7.97 9.33 -2.81
C ASN A 122 -8.21 10.47 -3.80
N LEU A 123 -7.17 10.94 -4.51
CA LEU A 123 -7.35 11.94 -5.56
C LEU A 123 -8.05 11.33 -6.78
N THR A 124 -7.60 10.14 -7.20
CA THR A 124 -8.10 9.44 -8.39
C THR A 124 -9.16 8.38 -8.07
N GLN A 125 -9.35 8.06 -6.79
CA GLN A 125 -10.20 6.98 -6.30
C GLN A 125 -9.79 5.58 -6.84
N THR A 126 -8.49 5.39 -7.08
CA THR A 126 -7.95 4.14 -7.63
C THR A 126 -7.24 3.30 -6.58
N TYR A 127 -7.30 1.98 -6.74
CA TYR A 127 -6.62 1.00 -5.90
C TYR A 127 -5.54 0.31 -6.71
N HIS A 128 -4.28 0.54 -6.37
CA HIS A 128 -3.14 -0.08 -7.01
C HIS A 128 -2.70 -1.32 -6.23
N ASP A 129 -2.69 -2.48 -6.89
CA ASP A 129 -2.29 -3.76 -6.29
C ASP A 129 -0.78 -3.87 -6.16
N LEU A 130 -0.28 -3.79 -4.93
CA LEU A 130 1.15 -3.81 -4.63
C LEU A 130 1.76 -5.22 -4.63
N LEU A 131 0.94 -6.27 -4.63
CA LEU A 131 1.42 -7.66 -4.73
C LEU A 131 1.66 -8.05 -6.19
N GLU A 132 0.77 -7.63 -7.09
CA GLU A 132 0.89 -7.87 -8.53
C GLU A 132 1.81 -6.85 -9.21
N ASN A 133 1.68 -5.57 -8.85
CA ASN A 133 2.50 -4.48 -9.37
C ASN A 133 3.16 -3.74 -8.21
N SER A 134 4.40 -4.11 -7.88
CA SER A 134 5.05 -3.64 -6.66
C SER A 134 5.37 -2.16 -6.62
N SER A 135 5.15 -1.37 -7.68
CA SER A 135 5.51 0.04 -7.74
C SER A 135 4.38 0.89 -8.32
N TYR A 136 3.99 1.92 -7.56
CA TYR A 136 3.04 2.95 -7.94
C TYR A 136 3.77 4.27 -8.18
N THR A 137 3.54 4.87 -9.34
CA THR A 137 4.16 6.13 -9.75
C THR A 137 3.10 7.18 -10.01
N THR A 138 3.29 8.39 -9.48
CA THR A 138 2.39 9.52 -9.70
C THR A 138 3.10 10.85 -9.51
N SER A 139 2.48 11.95 -9.96
CA SER A 139 2.99 13.30 -9.69
C SER A 139 2.33 13.91 -8.46
N VAL A 140 3.11 14.66 -7.68
CA VAL A 140 2.65 15.45 -6.54
C VAL A 140 3.16 16.89 -6.69
N GLU A 141 2.44 17.84 -6.08
CA GLU A 141 2.87 19.24 -6.00
C GLU A 141 3.97 19.41 -4.94
N GLU A 142 4.63 20.58 -4.93
CA GLU A 142 5.55 20.97 -3.86
C GLU A 142 4.81 21.08 -2.51
N GLY A 143 5.45 20.64 -1.43
CA GLY A 143 4.94 20.73 -0.06
C GLY A 143 4.48 19.38 0.49
N ILE A 144 3.51 19.41 1.41
CA ILE A 144 2.97 18.21 2.05
C ILE A 144 1.67 17.80 1.35
N THR A 145 1.71 16.64 0.71
CA THR A 145 0.52 15.93 0.23
C THR A 145 0.02 15.00 1.33
N ALA A 146 -0.97 15.46 2.09
CA ALA A 146 -1.65 14.69 3.14
C ALA A 146 -3.00 14.14 2.66
N ASN A 147 -3.47 13.06 3.28
CA ASN A 147 -4.79 12.42 3.03
C ASN A 147 -5.03 11.87 1.61
N ARG A 148 -4.02 11.92 0.73
CA ARG A 148 -4.13 11.40 -0.64
C ARG A 148 -3.89 9.90 -0.68
N PHE A 149 -2.87 9.41 0.02
CA PHE A 149 -2.45 8.02 -0.09
C PHE A 149 -2.78 7.25 1.19
N GLU A 150 -3.28 6.03 1.03
CA GLU A 150 -3.52 5.11 2.13
C GLU A 150 -3.09 3.70 1.71
N ILE A 151 -2.53 2.93 2.64
CA ILE A 151 -2.42 1.48 2.45
C ILE A 151 -3.68 0.84 3.01
N VAL A 152 -4.29 -0.03 2.21
CA VAL A 152 -5.52 -0.75 2.56
C VAL A 152 -5.37 -2.23 2.22
N PHE A 153 -6.13 -3.06 2.93
CA PHE A 153 -6.01 -4.52 2.86
C PHE A 153 -7.25 -5.19 2.23
N ALA A 154 -8.07 -4.40 1.55
CA ALA A 154 -9.13 -4.86 0.66
C ALA A 154 -9.46 -3.76 -0.34
N LYS A 155 -9.97 -4.16 -1.51
CA LYS A 155 -10.73 -3.24 -2.36
C LYS A 155 -12.17 -3.19 -1.85
N PRO A 156 -12.88 -2.06 -1.96
CA PRO A 156 -14.32 -2.04 -1.78
C PRO A 156 -14.90 -3.10 -2.70
N THR A 157 -15.53 -4.14 -2.14
CA THR A 157 -16.42 -4.98 -2.92
C THR A 157 -17.55 -4.06 -3.36
N ASN A 158 -17.49 -3.59 -4.60
CA ASN A 158 -18.62 -2.92 -5.21
C ASN A 158 -19.83 -3.87 -5.08
N THR A 159 -20.72 -3.59 -4.13
CA THR A 159 -22.09 -4.13 -4.13
C THR A 159 -22.91 -3.60 -5.30
N LEU A 160 -22.26 -2.99 -6.29
CA LEU A 160 -22.77 -2.71 -7.63
C LEU A 160 -21.67 -3.06 -8.63
N GLY A 161 -21.63 -4.34 -9.01
CA GLY A 161 -20.65 -4.88 -9.93
C GLY A 161 -20.56 -4.07 -11.22
N ILE A 162 -19.39 -3.48 -11.43
CA ILE A 162 -18.78 -3.44 -12.74
C ILE A 162 -17.52 -4.26 -12.54
N SER A 163 -17.59 -5.55 -12.88
CA SER A 163 -16.36 -6.23 -13.26
C SER A 163 -15.78 -5.39 -14.39
N ASP A 164 -14.52 -4.98 -14.29
CA ASP A 164 -13.74 -4.56 -15.46
C ASP A 164 -13.66 -5.77 -16.39
N ASN A 165 -14.77 -6.07 -17.05
CA ASN A 165 -14.76 -6.80 -18.28
C ASN A 165 -14.19 -5.79 -19.27
N GLU A 166 -12.87 -5.86 -19.45
CA GLU A 166 -12.22 -5.40 -20.66
C GLU A 166 -13.10 -5.84 -21.84
N ILE A 167 -13.87 -4.91 -22.40
CA ILE A 167 -14.56 -5.13 -23.66
C ILE A 167 -13.42 -5.13 -24.67
N THR A 168 -12.94 -6.32 -25.03
CA THR A 168 -12.01 -6.45 -26.15
C THR A 168 -12.66 -5.76 -27.36
N GLN A 169 -11.89 -4.95 -28.09
CA GLN A 169 -12.37 -4.02 -29.13
C GLN A 169 -13.19 -4.70 -30.26
N ASP A 170 -13.25 -6.03 -30.29
CA ASP A 170 -13.94 -6.82 -31.30
C ASP A 170 -15.37 -7.26 -30.93
N ILE A 171 -15.83 -7.06 -29.69
CA ILE A 171 -17.16 -7.55 -29.25
C ILE A 171 -18.28 -6.54 -29.54
N ILE A 172 -17.97 -5.24 -29.47
CA ILE A 172 -18.92 -4.15 -29.73
C ILE A 172 -18.23 -3.12 -30.62
N SER A 173 -18.81 -2.84 -31.79
CA SER A 173 -18.30 -1.79 -32.68
C SER A 173 -19.09 -0.49 -32.48
N ILE A 174 -18.38 0.62 -32.35
CA ILE A 174 -18.98 1.96 -32.22
C ILE A 174 -18.42 2.83 -33.35
N TYR A 175 -19.30 3.42 -34.16
CA TYR A 175 -18.89 4.36 -35.20
C TYR A 175 -19.92 5.49 -35.33
N TYR A 176 -19.44 6.66 -35.76
CA TYR A 176 -20.29 7.78 -36.11
C TYR A 176 -20.61 7.73 -37.60
N ASP A 177 -21.88 7.76 -37.96
CA ASP A 177 -22.32 7.88 -39.35
C ASP A 177 -22.68 9.35 -39.64
N PRO A 178 -21.89 10.06 -40.48
CA PRO A 178 -22.17 11.45 -40.81
C PRO A 178 -23.42 11.62 -41.70
N SER A 179 -23.92 10.54 -42.33
CA SER A 179 -25.05 10.60 -43.25
C SER A 179 -26.39 10.77 -42.52
N ASP A 180 -26.49 10.28 -41.29
CA ASP A 180 -27.63 10.48 -40.39
C ASP A 180 -27.28 11.25 -39.10
N ALA A 181 -26.00 11.62 -38.94
CA ALA A 181 -25.45 12.31 -37.79
C ALA A 181 -25.69 11.57 -36.46
N ALA A 182 -25.68 10.24 -36.49
CA ALA A 182 -25.87 9.39 -35.33
C ALA A 182 -24.62 8.55 -34.99
N ILE A 183 -24.50 8.19 -33.71
CA ILE A 183 -23.55 7.18 -33.25
C ILE A 183 -24.25 5.83 -33.30
N HIS A 184 -23.69 4.90 -34.07
CA HIS A 184 -24.15 3.54 -34.19
C HIS A 184 -23.33 2.63 -33.28
N ILE A 185 -24.01 1.82 -32.49
CA ILE A 185 -23.42 0.80 -31.62
C ILE A 185 -23.93 -0.55 -32.09
N THR A 186 -23.03 -1.44 -32.52
CA THR A 186 -23.37 -2.77 -33.01
C THR A 186 -22.77 -3.85 -32.12
N ASN A 187 -23.57 -4.89 -31.84
CA ASN A 187 -23.18 -6.08 -31.07
C ASN A 187 -23.33 -7.32 -31.97
N PRO A 188 -22.38 -7.55 -32.88
CA PRO A 188 -22.49 -8.58 -33.91
C PRO A 188 -22.57 -9.99 -33.32
N ASP A 189 -21.93 -10.24 -32.18
CA ASP A 189 -21.88 -11.55 -31.52
C ASP A 189 -23.02 -11.78 -30.51
N ASN A 190 -24.00 -10.87 -30.47
CA ASN A 190 -25.18 -10.96 -29.62
C ASN A 190 -24.85 -11.14 -28.13
N PHE A 191 -23.78 -10.47 -27.69
CA PHE A 191 -23.31 -10.46 -26.31
C PHE A 191 -24.43 -9.98 -25.37
N GLN A 192 -24.75 -10.79 -24.35
CA GLN A 192 -25.87 -10.51 -23.47
C GLN A 192 -25.47 -9.52 -22.38
N LEU A 193 -25.96 -8.29 -22.50
CA LEU A 193 -25.84 -7.29 -21.45
C LEU A 193 -26.77 -7.67 -20.30
N LYS A 194 -26.22 -8.07 -19.15
CA LYS A 194 -27.02 -8.32 -17.95
C LYS A 194 -27.48 -6.99 -17.36
N HIS A 195 -28.74 -6.65 -17.58
CA HIS A 195 -29.39 -5.51 -16.96
C HIS A 195 -29.92 -5.89 -15.57
N HIS A 196 -29.42 -5.25 -14.52
CA HIS A 196 -30.02 -5.33 -13.18
C HIS A 196 -31.10 -4.24 -13.07
N ARG A 197 -32.35 -4.65 -12.84
CA ARG A 197 -33.45 -3.73 -12.50
C ARG A 197 -33.47 -3.57 -10.98
N TYR A 198 -33.51 -2.32 -10.52
CA TYR A 198 -33.87 -1.99 -9.14
C TYR A 198 -35.38 -2.05 -8.95
#